data_AF-A0A7C3VDX7-F1
#
_entry.id   AF-A0A7C3VDX7-F1
#
_cell.length_a   1.000
_cell.length_b   1.000
_cell.length_c   1.000
_cell.angle_alpha   90.00
_cell.angle_beta   90.00
_cell.angle_gamma   90.00
#
_symmetry.space_group_name_H-M   'P 1'
#
loop_
_entity.id
_entity.type
_entity.pdbx_description
1 polymer ?
#
loop_
_entity_poly.entity_id
_entity_poly.type
_entity_poly.pdbx_seq_one_letter_code
_entity_poly.pdbx_strand_id
1 'polypeptide(L)'
;MLLNNRENRIFLFYFLVSFLFTLPVIFLTIENPDIGWHLSTARWMVENFKVPHSDMLSWTKFSKPWVNSEWGSEILFYLFYRMDGYRGLYILRLINIFLISFSISYMLKSLSIPSFNLIWFLPAFFLSVLNLMDLRPDNYTVILFIIVFVFLIKRVNSNVVLKSDLLKLSLIFILWANIHPGYNYAIMLMGIFFIGSLLNENLEYIYGGEKNIKFEKSKKYLIFISVSLASTFINPYGYKIYLVFLEHFANLSKYQNYIIEWREIDIDRLNILFFYIYIIFSIISYLIKFIKDRQVDFIDVFLIVFFITNSVLHIRLDIYGGIISSYVLLKLFSSQLEKLKYKILFTLLFLIPVYYISFNILSIEFFNIINRRYYITSGTVLSTNFVKKNINYFKNLKMYNGWNIGGFLSWELYGYKKTFMDGRYIFTDMLEEHLKANSTKGEWEKFADKYDIDMAVFSLSNDVKQEFYVRKINKKDYRFSRPYYYGNINFAKWALVYFDKRTMIVVRRDRIGIDFLKDNEYVFLKPYDFDRLYIDTMIDKKYVKQIKKEIVRYVSRYNGEPESFSDLFVYIFQDMIDIEKGRFNYE
;
A
#
# COMPACT_ATOMS: atom_id res chain seq x y z
N MET A 1 -36.09 4.55 -19.46
CA MET A 1 -35.69 3.83 -20.69
C MET A 1 -34.64 2.73 -20.43
N LEU A 2 -33.55 3.00 -19.68
CA LEU A 2 -32.51 1.98 -19.37
C LEU A 2 -33.01 0.77 -18.56
N LEU A 3 -34.05 0.91 -17.74
CA LEU A 3 -34.61 -0.13 -16.86
C LEU A 3 -35.60 -1.10 -17.54
N ASN A 4 -35.99 -0.88 -18.80
CA ASN A 4 -36.96 -1.78 -19.45
C ASN A 4 -36.34 -3.10 -19.92
N ASN A 5 -35.02 -3.12 -20.17
CA ASN A 5 -34.30 -4.34 -20.54
C ASN A 5 -33.93 -5.15 -19.28
N ARG A 6 -34.35 -6.42 -19.23
CA ARG A 6 -34.04 -7.37 -18.13
C ARG A 6 -32.53 -7.43 -17.87
N GLU A 7 -31.70 -7.46 -18.91
CA GLU A 7 -30.24 -7.50 -18.76
C GLU A 7 -29.66 -6.23 -18.15
N ASN A 8 -30.25 -5.07 -18.42
CA ASN A 8 -29.80 -3.80 -17.85
C ASN A 8 -30.20 -3.67 -16.38
N ARG A 9 -31.38 -4.17 -16.00
CA ARG A 9 -31.79 -4.28 -14.58
C ARG A 9 -30.86 -5.20 -13.81
N ILE A 10 -30.52 -6.32 -14.42
CA ILE A 10 -29.58 -7.30 -13.88
C ILE A 10 -28.19 -6.68 -13.69
N PHE A 11 -27.65 -6.01 -14.71
CA PHE A 11 -26.39 -5.30 -14.60
C PHE A 11 -26.40 -4.22 -13.51
N LEU A 12 -27.47 -3.41 -13.45
CA LEU A 12 -27.59 -2.37 -12.44
C LEU A 12 -27.66 -2.95 -11.03
N PHE A 13 -28.36 -4.07 -10.84
CA PHE A 13 -28.37 -4.79 -9.58
C PHE A 13 -26.95 -5.26 -9.21
N TYR A 14 -26.19 -5.84 -10.14
CA TYR A 14 -24.82 -6.29 -9.90
C TYR A 14 -23.91 -5.14 -9.45
N PHE A 15 -24.04 -4.03 -10.17
CA PHE A 15 -23.28 -2.82 -9.93
C PHE A 15 -23.62 -2.23 -8.56
N LEU A 16 -24.90 -2.03 -8.25
CA LEU A 16 -25.34 -1.45 -6.98
C LEU A 16 -24.93 -2.33 -5.79
N VAL A 17 -25.12 -3.65 -5.89
CA VAL A 17 -24.71 -4.57 -4.82
C VAL A 17 -23.20 -4.48 -4.62
N SER A 18 -22.40 -4.71 -5.65
CA SER A 18 -20.93 -4.68 -5.55
C SER A 18 -20.44 -3.33 -5.00
N PHE A 19 -20.98 -2.22 -5.51
CA PHE A 19 -20.63 -0.88 -5.06
C PHE A 19 -21.00 -0.65 -3.59
N LEU A 20 -22.24 -0.94 -3.18
CA LEU A 20 -22.71 -0.81 -1.80
C LEU A 20 -21.86 -1.66 -0.83
N PHE A 21 -21.47 -2.86 -1.24
CA PHE A 21 -20.59 -3.72 -0.44
C PHE A 21 -19.19 -3.11 -0.24
N THR A 22 -18.68 -2.37 -1.23
CA THR A 22 -17.38 -1.69 -1.14
C THR A 22 -17.45 -0.28 -0.55
N LEU A 23 -18.63 0.30 -0.36
CA LEU A 23 -18.76 1.65 0.20
C LEU A 23 -18.09 1.84 1.58
N PRO A 24 -18.02 0.85 2.47
CA PRO A 24 -17.38 1.08 3.75
C PRO A 24 -15.90 1.45 3.65
N VAL A 25 -15.21 1.15 2.52
CA VAL A 25 -13.84 1.64 2.21
C VAL A 25 -13.72 3.15 2.39
N ILE A 26 -14.80 3.89 2.17
CA ILE A 26 -14.81 5.36 2.26
C ILE A 26 -14.44 5.81 3.67
N PHE A 27 -14.84 5.04 4.66
CA PHE A 27 -14.53 5.26 6.07
C PHE A 27 -13.17 4.69 6.48
N LEU A 28 -12.29 4.32 5.54
CA LEU A 28 -10.89 4.06 5.86
C LEU A 28 -10.04 5.29 5.56
N THR A 29 -9.05 5.53 6.41
CA THR A 29 -7.97 6.49 6.16
C THR A 29 -7.18 6.08 4.92
N ILE A 30 -6.55 7.06 4.27
CA ILE A 30 -5.62 6.81 3.17
C ILE A 30 -4.24 6.72 3.82
N GLU A 31 -3.70 5.50 3.95
CA GLU A 31 -2.47 5.25 4.72
C GLU A 31 -1.24 5.01 3.86
N ASN A 32 -1.39 5.05 2.53
CA ASN A 32 -0.33 4.74 1.60
C ASN A 32 0.87 5.70 1.77
N PRO A 33 2.04 5.18 2.19
CA PRO A 33 3.24 5.98 2.38
C PRO A 33 3.76 6.62 1.08
N ASP A 34 3.33 6.11 -0.07
CA ASP A 34 3.82 6.49 -1.40
C ASP A 34 3.10 7.70 -2.02
N ILE A 35 1.90 8.04 -1.54
CA ILE A 35 1.10 9.14 -2.12
C ILE A 35 1.88 10.45 -2.17
N GLY A 36 2.65 10.76 -1.14
CA GLY A 36 3.37 12.02 -1.10
C GLY A 36 4.43 12.16 -2.21
N TRP A 37 5.16 11.09 -2.57
CA TRP A 37 6.12 11.19 -3.67
C TRP A 37 5.43 11.20 -5.03
N HIS A 38 4.29 10.51 -5.19
CA HIS A 38 3.45 10.65 -6.40
C HIS A 38 2.99 12.10 -6.61
N LEU A 39 2.42 12.72 -5.58
CA LEU A 39 1.96 14.11 -5.64
C LEU A 39 3.12 15.07 -5.92
N SER A 40 4.28 14.84 -5.29
CA SER A 40 5.49 15.67 -5.47
C SER A 40 6.03 15.57 -6.89
N THR A 41 6.04 14.35 -7.45
CA THR A 41 6.46 14.10 -8.83
C THR A 41 5.53 14.77 -9.80
N ALA A 42 4.21 14.60 -9.64
CA ALA A 42 3.22 15.25 -10.48
C ALA A 42 3.25 16.78 -10.39
N ARG A 43 3.44 17.33 -9.20
CA ARG A 43 3.65 18.77 -9.03
C ARG A 43 4.85 19.25 -9.84
N TRP A 44 5.98 18.55 -9.73
CA TRP A 44 7.18 18.86 -10.52
C TRP A 44 6.90 18.77 -12.03
N MET A 45 6.18 17.74 -12.49
CA MET A 45 5.82 17.56 -13.89
C MET A 45 4.97 18.71 -14.42
N VAL A 46 3.98 19.16 -13.66
CA VAL A 46 3.11 20.28 -14.02
C VAL A 46 3.88 21.61 -14.02
N GLU A 47 4.76 21.83 -13.04
CA GLU A 47 5.57 23.06 -12.95
C GLU A 47 6.62 23.15 -14.08
N ASN A 48 7.14 22.01 -14.55
CA ASN A 48 8.22 21.97 -15.54
C ASN A 48 7.77 21.58 -16.95
N PHE A 49 6.50 21.20 -17.13
CA PHE A 49 5.93 20.65 -18.37
C PHE A 49 6.75 19.50 -18.97
N LYS A 50 7.31 18.65 -18.11
CA LYS A 50 8.22 17.54 -18.48
C LYS A 50 7.98 16.32 -17.61
N VAL A 51 8.20 15.14 -18.19
CA VAL A 51 8.22 13.88 -17.46
C VAL A 51 9.65 13.62 -16.94
N PRO A 52 9.84 13.30 -15.63
CA PRO A 52 11.17 13.18 -15.03
C PRO A 52 11.93 11.98 -15.59
N HIS A 53 13.18 12.17 -15.97
CA HIS A 53 14.08 11.09 -16.40
C HIS A 53 15.14 10.74 -15.34
N SER A 54 15.10 11.46 -14.22
CA SER A 54 16.04 11.33 -13.11
C SER A 54 15.38 11.74 -11.81
N ASP A 55 15.89 11.22 -10.69
CA ASP A 55 15.41 11.62 -9.37
C ASP A 55 15.70 13.10 -9.07
N MET A 56 14.73 13.73 -8.44
CA MET A 56 14.66 15.15 -8.09
C MET A 56 14.21 15.38 -6.64
N LEU A 57 13.59 14.38 -6.00
CA LEU A 57 13.04 14.49 -4.64
C LEU A 57 14.07 14.18 -3.56
N SER A 58 15.01 13.28 -3.84
CA SER A 58 16.00 12.86 -2.86
C SER A 58 17.35 13.53 -3.07
N TRP A 59 18.13 13.64 -2.00
CA TRP A 59 19.51 14.11 -2.10
C TRP A 59 20.51 12.97 -2.26
N THR A 60 20.17 11.74 -1.86
CA THR A 60 21.05 10.56 -1.96
C THR A 60 21.11 9.98 -3.37
N LYS A 61 20.02 10.10 -4.14
CA LYS A 61 19.91 9.64 -5.52
C LYS A 61 19.69 10.81 -6.48
N PHE A 62 19.96 12.05 -6.06
CA PHE A 62 19.73 13.22 -6.89
C PHE A 62 20.37 13.07 -8.28
N SER A 63 19.58 13.33 -9.32
CA SER A 63 19.96 13.20 -10.74
C SER A 63 20.29 11.78 -11.20
N LYS A 64 20.12 10.74 -10.38
CA LYS A 64 20.22 9.35 -10.87
C LYS A 64 19.08 9.05 -11.84
N PRO A 65 19.34 8.28 -12.93
CA PRO A 65 18.30 7.90 -13.87
C PRO A 65 17.14 7.19 -13.17
N TRP A 66 15.92 7.61 -13.53
CA TRP A 66 14.69 7.03 -13.01
C TRP A 66 13.67 6.93 -14.14
N VAL A 67 13.04 5.77 -14.25
CA VAL A 67 11.94 5.52 -15.18
C VAL A 67 10.66 5.52 -14.37
N ASN A 68 9.87 6.59 -14.49
CA ASN A 68 8.57 6.68 -13.83
C ASN A 68 7.48 6.08 -14.73
N SER A 69 7.20 4.79 -14.56
CA SER A 69 6.13 4.06 -15.25
C SER A 69 4.72 4.42 -14.80
N GLU A 70 4.58 5.31 -13.81
CA GLU A 70 3.30 5.64 -13.17
C GLU A 70 2.90 7.10 -13.39
N TRP A 71 3.65 7.85 -14.18
CA TRP A 71 3.52 9.30 -14.36
C TRP A 71 2.08 9.77 -14.67
N GLY A 72 1.34 9.04 -15.51
CA GLY A 72 -0.03 9.39 -15.86
C GLY A 72 -0.99 9.27 -14.68
N SER A 73 -0.79 8.27 -13.82
CA SER A 73 -1.58 8.11 -12.59
C SER A 73 -1.29 9.23 -11.58
N GLU A 74 -0.03 9.66 -11.49
CA GLU A 74 0.39 10.72 -10.58
C GLU A 74 -0.23 12.07 -10.97
N ILE A 75 -0.28 12.39 -12.27
CA ILE A 75 -0.96 13.59 -12.75
C ILE A 75 -2.43 13.57 -12.34
N LEU A 76 -3.13 12.43 -12.49
CA LEU A 76 -4.51 12.30 -12.03
C LEU A 76 -4.61 12.53 -10.51
N PHE A 77 -3.72 11.93 -9.71
CA PHE A 77 -3.73 12.10 -8.27
C PHE A 77 -3.57 13.58 -7.89
N TYR A 78 -2.61 14.26 -8.51
CA TYR A 78 -2.35 15.68 -8.27
C TYR A 78 -3.50 16.58 -8.72
N LEU A 79 -4.15 16.32 -9.85
CA LEU A 79 -5.31 17.10 -10.30
C LEU A 79 -6.46 17.02 -9.31
N PHE A 80 -6.78 15.82 -8.82
CA PHE A 80 -7.81 15.66 -7.77
C PHE A 80 -7.39 16.32 -6.46
N TYR A 81 -6.13 16.19 -6.07
CA TYR A 81 -5.61 16.91 -4.90
C TYR A 81 -5.72 18.43 -5.05
N ARG A 82 -5.50 18.98 -6.25
CA ARG A 82 -5.61 20.42 -6.51
C ARG A 82 -7.04 20.96 -6.41
N MET A 83 -8.06 20.10 -6.50
CA MET A 83 -9.47 20.51 -6.40
C MET A 83 -9.90 20.78 -4.94
N ASP A 84 -9.59 19.88 -4.00
CA ASP A 84 -10.03 20.00 -2.59
C ASP A 84 -9.04 19.31 -1.61
N GLY A 85 -7.74 19.34 -1.92
CA GLY A 85 -6.70 18.70 -1.13
C GLY A 85 -6.93 17.18 -0.98
N TYR A 86 -6.73 16.67 0.23
CA TYR A 86 -6.93 15.24 0.52
C TYR A 86 -8.36 14.77 0.23
N ARG A 87 -9.40 15.61 0.40
CA ARG A 87 -10.79 15.24 0.08
C ARG A 87 -10.96 14.93 -1.42
N GLY A 88 -10.23 15.64 -2.28
CA GLY A 88 -10.17 15.32 -3.71
C GLY A 88 -9.62 13.90 -3.97
N LEU A 89 -8.62 13.46 -3.20
CA LEU A 89 -8.09 12.09 -3.30
C LEU A 89 -9.10 11.04 -2.82
N TYR A 90 -9.92 11.34 -1.81
CA TYR A 90 -11.04 10.47 -1.43
C TYR A 90 -12.07 10.34 -2.56
N ILE A 91 -12.36 11.42 -3.28
CA ILE A 91 -13.23 11.39 -4.47
C ILE A 91 -12.60 10.51 -5.56
N LEU A 92 -11.29 10.60 -5.78
CA LEU A 92 -10.61 9.74 -6.74
C LEU A 92 -10.68 8.26 -6.33
N ARG A 93 -10.49 7.95 -5.05
CA ARG A 93 -10.67 6.61 -4.51
C ARG A 93 -12.09 6.08 -4.75
N LEU A 94 -13.12 6.91 -4.52
CA LEU A 94 -14.51 6.57 -4.84
C LEU A 94 -14.71 6.20 -6.31
N ILE A 95 -14.11 6.99 -7.22
CA ILE A 95 -14.17 6.74 -8.66
C ILE A 95 -13.47 5.41 -8.98
N ASN A 96 -12.31 5.12 -8.40
CA ASN A 96 -11.62 3.85 -8.63
C ASN A 96 -12.46 2.65 -8.18
N ILE A 97 -13.04 2.71 -6.98
CA ILE A 97 -13.92 1.66 -6.46
C ILE A 97 -15.16 1.47 -7.36
N PHE A 98 -15.76 2.57 -7.80
CA PHE A 98 -16.86 2.56 -8.76
C PHE A 98 -16.44 1.85 -10.06
N LEU A 99 -15.29 2.19 -10.63
CA LEU A 99 -14.80 1.63 -11.89
C LEU A 99 -14.44 0.14 -11.77
N ILE A 100 -13.86 -0.28 -10.64
CA ILE A 100 -13.59 -1.69 -10.34
C ILE A 100 -14.92 -2.46 -10.28
N SER A 101 -15.88 -1.96 -9.50
CA SER A 101 -17.22 -2.55 -9.34
C SER A 101 -17.97 -2.63 -10.67
N PHE A 102 -17.85 -1.59 -11.50
CA PHE A 102 -18.42 -1.54 -12.84
C PHE A 102 -17.78 -2.58 -13.78
N SER A 103 -16.45 -2.67 -13.79
CA SER A 103 -15.70 -3.60 -14.66
C SER A 103 -16.03 -5.05 -14.33
N ILE A 104 -16.19 -5.35 -13.05
CA ILE A 104 -16.64 -6.66 -12.57
C ILE A 104 -18.07 -6.94 -12.97
N SER A 105 -18.98 -5.99 -12.76
CA SER A 105 -20.38 -6.15 -13.20
C SER A 105 -20.47 -6.40 -14.70
N TYR A 106 -19.58 -5.77 -15.47
CA TYR A 106 -19.45 -5.98 -16.91
C TYR A 106 -18.91 -7.38 -17.26
N MET A 107 -17.92 -7.88 -16.50
CA MET A 107 -17.44 -9.26 -16.61
C MET A 107 -18.56 -10.26 -16.33
N LEU A 108 -19.27 -10.11 -15.22
CA LEU A 108 -20.36 -11.00 -14.81
C LEU A 108 -21.51 -11.01 -15.83
N LYS A 109 -21.87 -9.85 -16.38
CA LYS A 109 -22.83 -9.75 -17.49
C LYS A 109 -22.32 -10.50 -18.72
N SER A 110 -21.03 -10.37 -19.05
CA SER A 110 -20.42 -10.98 -20.23
C SER A 110 -20.33 -12.51 -20.15
N LEU A 111 -20.42 -13.07 -18.95
CA LEU A 111 -20.46 -14.52 -18.71
C LEU A 111 -21.89 -15.08 -18.73
N SER A 112 -22.91 -14.26 -19.00
CA SER A 112 -24.33 -14.64 -19.02
C SER A 112 -24.80 -15.32 -17.73
N ILE A 113 -24.21 -14.94 -16.59
CA ILE A 113 -24.51 -15.54 -15.30
C ILE A 113 -25.88 -15.07 -14.80
N PRO A 114 -26.77 -15.98 -14.35
CA PRO A 114 -28.04 -15.63 -13.73
C PRO A 114 -27.87 -14.72 -12.51
N SER A 115 -28.77 -13.75 -12.36
CA SER A 115 -28.64 -12.67 -11.38
C SER A 115 -28.56 -13.07 -9.92
N PHE A 116 -29.02 -14.28 -9.61
CA PHE A 116 -29.00 -14.81 -8.26
C PHE A 116 -27.63 -15.42 -7.86
N ASN A 117 -26.77 -15.75 -8.83
CA ASN A 117 -25.49 -16.44 -8.57
C ASN A 117 -24.34 -15.49 -8.21
N LEU A 118 -24.53 -14.16 -8.24
CA LEU A 118 -23.50 -13.19 -7.81
C LEU A 118 -23.14 -13.29 -6.36
N ILE A 119 -24.05 -13.83 -5.58
CA ILE A 119 -23.93 -13.92 -4.16
C ILE A 119 -22.72 -14.79 -3.74
N TRP A 120 -22.28 -15.67 -4.64
CA TRP A 120 -21.08 -16.49 -4.55
C TRP A 120 -19.79 -15.78 -4.98
N PHE A 121 -19.90 -14.61 -5.61
CA PHE A 121 -18.77 -13.78 -6.05
C PHE A 121 -18.41 -12.73 -4.98
N LEU A 122 -19.42 -12.20 -4.28
CA LEU A 122 -19.27 -11.09 -3.34
C LEU A 122 -18.25 -11.33 -2.21
N PRO A 123 -18.11 -12.53 -1.61
CA PRO A 123 -17.11 -12.74 -0.56
C PRO A 123 -15.67 -12.65 -1.07
N ALA A 124 -15.34 -13.33 -2.17
CA ALA A 124 -14.00 -13.30 -2.77
C ALA A 124 -13.65 -11.91 -3.29
N PHE A 125 -14.63 -11.23 -3.90
CA PHE A 125 -14.51 -9.86 -4.33
C PHE A 125 -14.24 -8.90 -3.18
N PHE A 126 -15.03 -8.99 -2.11
CA PHE A 126 -14.91 -8.10 -0.97
C PHE A 126 -13.52 -8.22 -0.33
N LEU A 127 -13.06 -9.45 -0.09
CA LEU A 127 -11.72 -9.73 0.46
C LEU A 127 -10.60 -9.15 -0.40
N SER A 128 -10.71 -9.30 -1.72
CA SER A 128 -9.73 -8.75 -2.66
C SER A 128 -9.76 -7.23 -2.73
N VAL A 129 -10.94 -6.61 -2.60
CA VAL A 129 -11.09 -5.14 -2.59
C VAL A 129 -10.57 -4.54 -1.29
N LEU A 130 -10.60 -5.26 -0.16
CA LEU A 130 -9.97 -4.79 1.08
C LEU A 130 -8.48 -4.45 0.88
N ASN A 131 -7.77 -5.25 0.10
CA ASN A 131 -6.35 -5.01 -0.17
C ASN A 131 -6.10 -3.89 -1.20
N LEU A 132 -7.16 -3.44 -1.88
CA LEU A 132 -7.15 -2.31 -2.83
C LEU A 132 -7.84 -1.05 -2.27
N MET A 133 -8.12 -1.03 -0.97
CA MET A 133 -8.77 0.10 -0.31
C MET A 133 -7.94 1.39 -0.35
N ASP A 134 -6.64 1.29 -0.64
CA ASP A 134 -5.76 2.44 -0.67
C ASP A 134 -5.64 3.06 -2.08
N LEU A 135 -5.34 4.36 -2.12
CA LEU A 135 -5.16 5.06 -3.39
C LEU A 135 -3.78 4.74 -3.98
N ARG A 136 -3.78 3.85 -4.97
CA ARG A 136 -2.58 3.35 -5.65
C ARG A 136 -2.76 3.26 -7.17
N PRO A 137 -1.67 3.38 -7.94
CA PRO A 137 -1.71 3.19 -9.40
C PRO A 137 -2.12 1.78 -9.86
N ASP A 138 -1.88 0.75 -9.05
CA ASP A 138 -2.27 -0.64 -9.34
C ASP A 138 -3.79 -0.86 -9.43
N ASN A 139 -4.60 0.00 -8.80
CA ASN A 139 -6.06 0.02 -8.96
C ASN A 139 -6.49 0.09 -10.44
N TYR A 140 -5.78 0.89 -11.25
CA TYR A 140 -6.06 0.99 -12.69
C TYR A 140 -5.69 -0.28 -13.44
N THR A 141 -4.67 -1.00 -12.97
CA THR A 141 -4.25 -2.28 -13.55
C THR A 141 -5.33 -3.34 -13.37
N VAL A 142 -5.99 -3.38 -12.21
CA VAL A 142 -7.11 -4.31 -11.98
C VAL A 142 -8.26 -4.03 -12.97
N ILE A 143 -8.63 -2.76 -13.14
CA ILE A 143 -9.69 -2.35 -14.08
C ILE A 143 -9.36 -2.81 -15.51
N LEU A 144 -8.16 -2.46 -15.99
CA LEU A 144 -7.74 -2.77 -17.36
C LEU A 144 -7.53 -4.28 -17.57
N PHE A 145 -7.07 -5.00 -16.54
CA PHE A 145 -6.95 -6.45 -16.55
C PHE A 145 -8.30 -7.12 -16.76
N ILE A 146 -9.33 -6.71 -16.02
CA ILE A 146 -10.68 -7.26 -16.17
C ILE A 146 -11.22 -6.97 -17.58
N ILE A 147 -11.02 -5.77 -18.11
CA ILE A 147 -11.45 -5.40 -19.46
C ILE A 147 -10.78 -6.30 -20.51
N VAL A 148 -9.46 -6.51 -20.41
CA VAL A 148 -8.72 -7.39 -21.33
C VAL A 148 -9.17 -8.85 -21.15
N PHE A 149 -9.36 -9.31 -19.93
CA PHE A 149 -9.83 -10.67 -19.66
C PHE A 149 -11.19 -10.94 -20.29
N VAL A 150 -12.16 -10.04 -20.11
CA VAL A 150 -13.48 -10.14 -20.76
C VAL A 150 -13.36 -10.08 -22.28
N PHE A 151 -12.48 -9.23 -22.80
CA PHE A 151 -12.20 -9.14 -24.23
C PHE A 151 -11.72 -10.48 -24.80
N LEU A 152 -10.80 -11.18 -24.10
CA LEU A 152 -10.25 -12.47 -24.51
C LEU A 152 -11.30 -13.59 -24.43
N ILE A 153 -12.08 -13.64 -23.34
CA ILE A 153 -13.16 -14.63 -23.18
C ILE A 153 -14.17 -14.53 -24.32
N LYS A 154 -14.60 -13.32 -24.70
CA LYS A 154 -15.55 -13.12 -25.81
C LYS A 154 -15.03 -13.58 -27.18
N ARG A 155 -13.71 -13.72 -27.32
CA ARG A 155 -13.05 -14.13 -28.56
C ARG A 155 -12.52 -15.54 -28.52
N VAL A 156 -12.71 -16.26 -27.41
CA VAL A 156 -12.12 -17.60 -27.22
C VAL A 156 -12.54 -18.56 -28.33
N ASN A 157 -13.83 -18.54 -28.70
CA ASN A 157 -14.40 -19.42 -29.73
C ASN A 157 -14.33 -18.88 -31.16
N SER A 158 -13.89 -17.63 -31.36
CA SER A 158 -13.79 -17.01 -32.70
C SER A 158 -12.36 -17.08 -33.23
N ASN A 159 -12.19 -17.43 -34.51
CA ASN A 159 -10.88 -17.45 -35.17
C ASN A 159 -10.58 -16.13 -35.90
N VAL A 160 -11.55 -15.21 -35.96
CA VAL A 160 -11.45 -13.98 -36.73
C VAL A 160 -10.85 -12.87 -35.87
N VAL A 161 -9.80 -12.23 -36.39
CA VAL A 161 -9.23 -11.00 -35.83
C VAL A 161 -9.81 -9.81 -36.57
N LEU A 162 -10.59 -8.98 -35.86
CA LEU A 162 -11.17 -7.77 -36.43
C LEU A 162 -10.17 -6.61 -36.32
N LYS A 163 -10.18 -5.68 -37.29
CA LYS A 163 -9.37 -4.44 -37.19
C LYS A 163 -9.71 -3.63 -35.93
N SER A 164 -10.98 -3.65 -35.52
CA SER A 164 -11.44 -3.00 -34.29
C SER A 164 -10.90 -3.63 -33.01
N ASP A 165 -10.53 -4.91 -33.05
CA ASP A 165 -9.91 -5.61 -31.91
C ASP A 165 -8.48 -5.11 -31.69
N LEU A 166 -7.73 -4.98 -32.77
CA LEU A 166 -6.36 -4.46 -32.73
C LEU A 166 -6.35 -3.01 -32.23
N LEU A 167 -7.25 -2.17 -32.74
CA LEU A 167 -7.37 -0.78 -32.30
C LEU A 167 -7.69 -0.68 -30.80
N LYS A 168 -8.63 -1.50 -30.29
CA LYS A 168 -8.97 -1.51 -28.87
C LYS A 168 -7.80 -1.92 -28.00
N LEU A 169 -7.10 -3.01 -28.35
CA LEU A 169 -5.93 -3.45 -27.60
C LEU A 169 -4.82 -2.40 -27.65
N SER A 170 -4.58 -1.79 -28.80
CA SER A 170 -3.59 -0.72 -28.91
C SER A 170 -3.89 0.45 -27.99
N LEU A 171 -5.12 0.98 -28.03
CA LEU A 171 -5.51 2.10 -27.15
C LEU A 171 -5.41 1.72 -25.67
N ILE A 172 -5.83 0.51 -25.29
CA ILE A 172 -5.72 0.02 -23.91
C ILE A 172 -4.26 -0.05 -23.46
N PHE A 173 -3.35 -0.64 -24.26
CA PHE A 173 -1.96 -0.83 -23.85
C PHE A 173 -1.13 0.46 -23.93
N ILE A 174 -1.45 1.40 -24.83
CA ILE A 174 -0.88 2.75 -24.82
C ILE A 174 -1.26 3.44 -23.50
N LEU A 175 -2.54 3.43 -23.14
CA LEU A 175 -3.01 4.04 -21.89
C LEU A 175 -2.36 3.37 -20.67
N TRP A 176 -2.33 2.04 -20.64
CA TRP A 176 -1.84 1.27 -19.50
C TRP A 176 -0.35 1.49 -19.26
N ALA A 177 0.48 1.48 -20.31
CA ALA A 177 1.92 1.70 -20.21
C ALA A 177 2.29 3.08 -19.64
N ASN A 178 1.36 4.04 -19.67
CA ASN A 178 1.55 5.39 -19.13
C ASN A 178 0.91 5.57 -17.74
N ILE A 179 0.17 4.59 -17.22
CA ILE A 179 -0.51 4.65 -15.93
C ILE A 179 0.16 3.74 -14.89
N HIS A 180 0.53 2.52 -15.25
CA HIS A 180 1.13 1.57 -14.32
C HIS A 180 1.83 0.41 -15.06
N PRO A 181 2.97 -0.13 -14.56
CA PRO A 181 3.69 -1.27 -15.18
C PRO A 181 2.94 -2.60 -15.13
N GLY A 182 1.76 -2.66 -14.53
CA GLY A 182 0.94 -3.87 -14.42
C GLY A 182 0.35 -4.40 -15.73
N TYR A 183 0.54 -3.72 -16.86
CA TYR A 183 0.16 -4.25 -18.19
C TYR A 183 0.82 -5.62 -18.49
N ASN A 184 1.96 -5.91 -17.84
CA ASN A 184 2.62 -7.21 -17.92
C ASN A 184 1.67 -8.37 -17.54
N TYR A 185 0.81 -8.19 -16.52
CA TYR A 185 -0.17 -9.22 -16.13
C TYR A 185 -1.14 -9.56 -17.26
N ALA A 186 -1.53 -8.58 -18.08
CA ALA A 186 -2.38 -8.83 -19.24
C ALA A 186 -1.61 -9.50 -20.39
N ILE A 187 -0.32 -9.22 -20.56
CA ILE A 187 0.53 -9.96 -21.52
C ILE A 187 0.66 -11.42 -21.08
N MET A 188 0.91 -11.68 -19.80
CA MET A 188 0.94 -13.05 -19.24
C MET A 188 -0.41 -13.75 -19.43
N LEU A 189 -1.52 -13.05 -19.18
CA LEU A 189 -2.86 -13.56 -19.46
C LEU A 189 -3.05 -13.94 -20.93
N MET A 190 -2.64 -13.09 -21.87
CA MET A 190 -2.70 -13.42 -23.30
C MET A 190 -1.81 -14.61 -23.66
N GLY A 191 -0.65 -14.75 -23.02
CA GLY A 191 0.23 -15.91 -23.14
C GLY A 191 -0.44 -17.21 -22.67
N ILE A 192 -1.17 -17.16 -21.56
CA ILE A 192 -1.99 -18.29 -21.08
C ILE A 192 -3.07 -18.66 -22.11
N PHE A 193 -3.79 -17.67 -22.66
CA PHE A 193 -4.77 -17.93 -23.71
C PHE A 193 -4.14 -18.50 -24.98
N PHE A 194 -2.93 -18.05 -25.34
CA PHE A 194 -2.18 -18.57 -26.48
C PHE A 194 -1.82 -20.05 -26.28
N ILE A 195 -1.10 -20.37 -25.20
CA ILE A 195 -0.63 -21.74 -24.93
C ILE A 195 -1.82 -22.67 -24.68
N GLY A 196 -2.80 -22.22 -23.87
CA GLY A 196 -4.01 -22.99 -23.59
C GLY A 196 -4.82 -23.29 -24.86
N SER A 197 -4.99 -22.31 -25.76
CA SER A 197 -5.69 -22.54 -27.03
C SER A 197 -4.91 -23.44 -27.97
N LEU A 198 -3.57 -23.33 -27.99
CA LEU A 198 -2.70 -24.18 -28.79
C LEU A 198 -2.81 -25.65 -28.34
N LEU A 199 -2.79 -25.91 -27.03
CA LEU A 199 -2.97 -27.27 -26.53
C LEU A 199 -4.40 -27.78 -26.76
N ASN A 200 -5.42 -26.93 -26.55
CA ASN A 200 -6.82 -27.29 -26.77
C ASN A 200 -7.11 -27.66 -28.24
N GLU A 201 -6.55 -26.94 -29.22
CA GLU A 201 -6.76 -27.25 -30.64
C GLU A 201 -5.95 -28.46 -31.14
N ASN A 202 -5.00 -28.95 -30.33
CA ASN A 202 -4.13 -30.08 -30.64
C ASN A 202 -4.35 -31.30 -29.72
N LEU A 203 -5.48 -31.39 -29.02
CA LEU A 203 -5.80 -32.53 -28.15
C LEU A 203 -5.73 -33.87 -28.89
N GLU A 204 -6.26 -33.95 -30.10
CA GLU A 204 -6.23 -35.18 -30.92
C GLU A 204 -4.80 -35.60 -31.28
N TYR A 205 -3.92 -34.64 -31.54
CA TYR A 205 -2.49 -34.90 -31.75
C TYR A 205 -1.82 -35.40 -30.46
N ILE A 206 -2.09 -34.76 -29.32
CA ILE A 206 -1.54 -35.12 -28.00
C ILE A 206 -1.97 -36.54 -27.59
N TYR A 207 -3.23 -36.92 -27.87
CA TYR A 207 -3.74 -38.26 -27.59
C TYR A 207 -3.42 -39.30 -28.69
N GLY A 208 -2.60 -38.94 -29.69
CA GLY A 208 -2.09 -39.86 -30.72
C GLY A 208 -3.06 -40.18 -31.86
N GLY A 209 -4.15 -39.42 -32.00
CA GLY A 209 -5.17 -39.59 -33.04
C GLY A 209 -4.85 -38.91 -34.38
N GLU A 210 -4.18 -37.75 -34.38
CA GLU A 210 -3.76 -37.03 -35.59
C GLU A 210 -2.25 -36.83 -35.65
N LYS A 211 -1.69 -36.60 -36.85
CA LYS A 211 -0.25 -36.38 -37.07
C LYS A 211 0.16 -34.93 -37.33
N ASN A 212 -0.79 -34.00 -37.48
CA ASN A 212 -0.51 -32.61 -37.83
C ASN A 212 -0.90 -31.65 -36.71
N ILE A 213 -0.08 -30.62 -36.50
CA ILE A 213 -0.34 -29.56 -35.52
C ILE A 213 -1.22 -28.48 -36.16
N LYS A 214 -2.35 -28.17 -35.51
CA LYS A 214 -3.28 -27.10 -35.87
C LYS A 214 -2.82 -25.78 -35.21
N PHE A 215 -2.97 -24.67 -35.94
CA PHE A 215 -2.57 -23.32 -35.50
C PHE A 215 -3.57 -22.23 -35.89
N GLU A 216 -4.86 -22.55 -35.88
CA GLU A 216 -5.89 -21.66 -36.41
C GLU A 216 -6.45 -20.73 -35.33
N LYS A 217 -6.74 -21.27 -34.14
CA LYS A 217 -7.35 -20.53 -33.04
C LYS A 217 -6.29 -19.78 -32.24
N SER A 218 -5.11 -20.38 -32.05
CA SER A 218 -4.05 -19.82 -31.20
C SER A 218 -3.34 -18.62 -31.84
N LYS A 219 -3.17 -18.59 -33.17
CA LYS A 219 -2.49 -17.51 -33.92
C LYS A 219 -2.98 -16.11 -33.57
N LYS A 220 -4.28 -15.93 -33.32
CA LYS A 220 -4.86 -14.62 -32.97
C LYS A 220 -4.26 -14.03 -31.69
N TYR A 221 -3.89 -14.87 -30.72
CA TYR A 221 -3.31 -14.42 -29.46
C TYR A 221 -1.87 -13.95 -29.66
N LEU A 222 -1.09 -14.53 -30.58
CA LEU A 222 0.21 -13.97 -30.96
C LEU A 222 0.07 -12.57 -31.58
N ILE A 223 -0.95 -12.36 -32.41
CA ILE A 223 -1.23 -11.03 -32.98
C ILE A 223 -1.60 -10.05 -31.87
N PHE A 224 -2.48 -10.45 -30.94
CA PHE A 224 -2.86 -9.62 -29.79
C PHE A 224 -1.66 -9.27 -28.90
N ILE A 225 -0.80 -10.24 -28.56
CA ILE A 225 0.44 -10.02 -27.81
C ILE A 225 1.34 -9.04 -28.55
N SER A 226 1.58 -9.27 -29.85
CA SER A 226 2.49 -8.44 -30.66
C SER A 226 2.02 -6.98 -30.73
N VAL A 227 0.73 -6.77 -31.00
CA VAL A 227 0.13 -5.43 -31.05
C VAL A 227 0.17 -4.77 -29.68
N SER A 228 -0.10 -5.52 -28.62
CA SER A 228 -0.10 -5.00 -27.25
C SER A 228 1.30 -4.57 -26.82
N LEU A 229 2.32 -5.40 -27.03
CA LEU A 229 3.73 -5.06 -26.79
C LEU A 229 4.18 -3.86 -27.63
N ALA A 230 3.88 -3.85 -28.94
CA ALA A 230 4.19 -2.72 -29.80
C ALA A 230 3.57 -1.41 -29.30
N SER A 231 2.35 -1.49 -28.76
CA SER A 231 1.61 -0.33 -28.25
C SER A 231 2.23 0.24 -26.97
N THR A 232 2.86 -0.61 -26.14
CA THR A 232 3.54 -0.13 -24.92
C THR A 232 4.76 0.74 -25.19
N PHE A 233 5.35 0.73 -26.39
CA PHE A 233 6.46 1.65 -26.74
C PHE A 233 6.02 3.12 -26.86
N ILE A 234 4.71 3.40 -26.96
CA ILE A 234 4.17 4.75 -27.02
C ILE A 234 4.06 5.30 -25.59
N ASN A 235 5.21 5.68 -25.04
CA ASN A 235 5.37 6.30 -23.73
C ASN A 235 6.65 7.16 -23.70
N PRO A 236 6.82 8.08 -22.72
CA PRO A 236 7.99 8.97 -22.66
C PRO A 236 9.36 8.28 -22.58
N TYR A 237 9.41 7.02 -22.16
CA TYR A 237 10.64 6.25 -21.93
C TYR A 237 10.90 5.16 -22.98
N GLY A 238 9.98 4.94 -23.92
CA GLY A 238 10.07 3.89 -24.93
C GLY A 238 10.29 2.52 -24.30
N TYR A 239 11.35 1.81 -24.71
CA TYR A 239 11.68 0.46 -24.22
C TYR A 239 12.18 0.43 -22.76
N LYS A 240 12.58 1.56 -22.18
CA LYS A 240 13.18 1.58 -20.83
C LYS A 240 12.19 1.18 -19.73
N ILE A 241 10.88 1.22 -19.99
CA ILE A 241 9.85 0.74 -19.05
C ILE A 241 10.04 -0.74 -18.69
N TYR A 242 10.60 -1.56 -19.58
CA TYR A 242 10.88 -2.97 -19.29
C TYR A 242 12.06 -3.15 -18.32
N LEU A 243 12.95 -2.15 -18.19
CA LEU A 243 14.03 -2.18 -17.21
C LEU A 243 13.48 -2.13 -15.78
N VAL A 244 12.35 -1.46 -15.56
CA VAL A 244 11.66 -1.46 -14.26
C VAL A 244 11.21 -2.87 -13.90
N PHE A 245 10.60 -3.59 -14.85
CA PHE A 245 10.19 -4.98 -14.63
C PHE A 245 11.39 -5.90 -14.33
N LEU A 246 12.50 -5.77 -15.08
CA LEU A 246 13.71 -6.56 -14.87
C LEU A 246 14.35 -6.28 -13.51
N GLU A 247 14.36 -5.01 -13.07
CA GLU A 247 14.83 -4.62 -11.75
C GLU A 247 13.97 -5.25 -10.65
N HIS A 248 12.64 -5.21 -10.80
CA HIS A 248 11.73 -5.81 -9.83
C HIS A 248 11.93 -7.32 -9.71
N PHE A 249 12.08 -7.99 -10.86
CA PHE A 249 12.34 -9.43 -10.91
C PHE A 249 13.69 -9.79 -10.28
N ALA A 250 14.75 -9.02 -10.56
CA ALA A 250 16.08 -9.26 -10.01
C ALA A 250 16.15 -9.05 -8.49
N ASN A 251 15.31 -8.17 -7.94
CA ASN A 251 15.25 -7.87 -6.51
C ASN A 251 14.05 -8.52 -5.78
N LEU A 252 13.35 -9.48 -6.39
CA LEU A 252 12.13 -10.09 -5.84
C LEU A 252 12.34 -10.62 -4.41
N SER A 253 13.47 -11.27 -4.13
CA SER A 253 13.79 -11.79 -2.79
C SER A 253 13.88 -10.69 -1.74
N LYS A 254 14.43 -9.52 -2.09
CA LYS A 254 14.48 -8.36 -1.18
C LYS A 254 13.09 -7.81 -0.92
N TYR A 255 12.25 -7.72 -1.96
CA TYR A 255 10.87 -7.27 -1.79
C TYR A 255 10.07 -8.22 -0.90
N GLN A 256 10.17 -9.53 -1.10
CA GLN A 256 9.52 -10.53 -0.25
C GLN A 256 9.99 -10.42 1.21
N ASN A 257 11.28 -10.22 1.45
CA ASN A 257 11.81 -10.13 2.81
C ASN A 257 11.39 -8.83 3.54
N TYR A 258 11.34 -7.71 2.83
CA TYR A 258 11.27 -6.39 3.46
C TYR A 258 9.97 -5.61 3.21
N ILE A 259 9.18 -5.98 2.20
CA ILE A 259 7.91 -5.31 1.86
C ILE A 259 6.76 -6.30 2.08
N ILE A 260 5.84 -5.92 2.97
CA ILE A 260 4.80 -6.82 3.45
C ILE A 260 3.88 -7.31 2.32
N GLU A 261 3.64 -6.48 1.31
CA GLU A 261 2.75 -6.79 0.17
C GLU A 261 3.28 -7.91 -0.74
N TRP A 262 4.59 -8.12 -0.74
CA TRP A 262 5.24 -9.14 -1.55
C TRP A 262 5.41 -10.46 -0.80
N ARG A 263 5.09 -10.49 0.50
CA ARG A 263 5.12 -11.70 1.32
C ARG A 263 4.02 -12.67 0.95
N GLU A 264 4.25 -13.90 1.36
CA GLU A 264 3.25 -14.95 1.36
C GLU A 264 2.07 -14.57 2.29
N ILE A 265 0.91 -15.10 1.97
CA ILE A 265 -0.31 -14.88 2.72
C ILE A 265 -0.27 -15.68 4.04
N ASP A 266 -0.26 -14.99 5.18
CA ASP A 266 -0.40 -15.61 6.50
C ASP A 266 -1.83 -16.15 6.73
N ILE A 267 -1.96 -17.44 7.04
CA ILE A 267 -3.24 -18.16 7.19
C ILE A 267 -4.05 -17.69 8.42
N ASP A 268 -3.40 -17.05 9.38
CA ASP A 268 -3.97 -16.71 10.69
C ASP A 268 -5.05 -15.64 10.66
N ARG A 269 -5.25 -14.97 9.51
CA ARG A 269 -6.30 -13.96 9.38
C ARG A 269 -7.60 -14.57 8.86
N LEU A 270 -8.69 -14.44 9.63
CA LEU A 270 -10.02 -14.99 9.28
C LEU A 270 -10.52 -14.53 7.90
N ASN A 271 -10.17 -13.33 7.45
CA ASN A 271 -10.53 -12.81 6.12
C ASN A 271 -9.84 -13.63 5.00
N ILE A 272 -8.61 -14.07 5.23
CA ILE A 272 -7.80 -14.85 4.28
C ILE A 272 -8.25 -16.32 4.22
N LEU A 273 -8.75 -16.89 5.33
CA LEU A 273 -9.30 -18.24 5.35
C LEU A 273 -10.42 -18.43 4.30
N PHE A 274 -11.33 -17.46 4.18
CA PHE A 274 -12.41 -17.50 3.19
C PHE A 274 -11.90 -17.44 1.75
N PHE A 275 -10.79 -16.74 1.50
CA PHE A 275 -10.12 -16.72 0.20
C PHE A 275 -9.57 -18.11 -0.18
N TYR A 276 -8.92 -18.80 0.76
CA TYR A 276 -8.45 -20.17 0.54
C TYR A 276 -9.59 -21.17 0.32
N ILE A 277 -10.66 -21.09 1.12
CA ILE A 277 -11.86 -21.92 0.93
C ILE A 277 -12.41 -21.72 -0.50
N TYR A 278 -12.42 -20.47 -0.98
CA TYR A 278 -12.88 -20.13 -2.32
C TYR A 278 -12.02 -20.74 -3.43
N ILE A 279 -10.70 -20.64 -3.29
CA ILE A 279 -9.73 -21.27 -4.19
C ILE A 279 -9.90 -22.80 -4.20
N ILE A 280 -9.99 -23.43 -3.03
CA ILE A 280 -10.16 -24.88 -2.92
C ILE A 280 -11.45 -25.29 -3.61
N PHE A 281 -12.53 -24.53 -3.40
CA PHE A 281 -13.80 -24.80 -4.04
C PHE A 281 -13.72 -24.65 -5.57
N SER A 282 -12.96 -23.68 -6.10
CA SER A 282 -12.75 -23.49 -7.54
C SER A 282 -11.96 -24.66 -8.17
N ILE A 283 -10.93 -25.14 -7.48
CA ILE A 283 -10.14 -26.30 -7.89
C ILE A 283 -10.99 -27.57 -7.87
N ILE A 284 -11.69 -27.86 -6.77
CA ILE A 284 -12.59 -29.01 -6.66
C ILE A 284 -13.67 -28.96 -7.75
N SER A 285 -14.21 -27.77 -8.00
CA SER A 285 -15.21 -27.53 -9.04
C SER A 285 -14.70 -27.92 -10.43
N TYR A 286 -13.47 -27.50 -10.75
CA TYR A 286 -12.82 -27.86 -12.01
C TYR A 286 -12.57 -29.38 -12.09
N LEU A 287 -12.09 -29.99 -11.00
CA LEU A 287 -11.85 -31.45 -10.94
C LEU A 287 -13.14 -32.26 -11.13
N ILE A 288 -14.26 -31.84 -10.52
CA ILE A 288 -15.56 -32.50 -10.71
C ILE A 288 -16.00 -32.44 -12.17
N LYS A 289 -15.86 -31.27 -12.82
CA LYS A 289 -16.15 -31.15 -14.25
C LYS A 289 -15.25 -32.07 -15.06
N PHE A 290 -13.95 -32.06 -14.79
CA PHE A 290 -13.00 -32.91 -15.49
C PHE A 290 -13.37 -34.40 -15.36
N ILE A 291 -13.73 -34.87 -14.16
CA ILE A 291 -14.16 -36.26 -13.94
C ILE A 291 -15.44 -36.59 -14.72
N LYS A 292 -16.41 -35.66 -14.76
CA LYS A 292 -17.72 -35.87 -15.39
C LYS A 292 -17.63 -35.82 -16.92
N ASP A 293 -17.04 -34.76 -17.45
CA ASP A 293 -17.05 -34.46 -18.88
C ASP A 293 -15.84 -35.09 -19.59
N ARG A 294 -14.81 -35.50 -18.84
CA ARG A 294 -13.52 -36.03 -19.34
C ARG A 294 -12.84 -35.14 -20.38
N GLN A 295 -13.11 -33.84 -20.31
CA GLN A 295 -12.54 -32.82 -21.19
C GLN A 295 -11.69 -31.86 -20.36
N VAL A 296 -10.49 -31.58 -20.85
CA VAL A 296 -9.58 -30.59 -20.28
C VAL A 296 -9.71 -29.31 -21.09
N ASP A 297 -9.89 -28.18 -20.40
CA ASP A 297 -9.70 -26.85 -20.98
C ASP A 297 -8.38 -26.28 -20.44
N PHE A 298 -7.31 -26.37 -21.22
CA PHE A 298 -5.99 -25.93 -20.79
C PHE A 298 -5.91 -24.44 -20.48
N ILE A 299 -6.81 -23.61 -21.04
CA ILE A 299 -6.91 -22.20 -20.65
C ILE A 299 -7.32 -22.11 -19.18
N ASP A 300 -8.40 -22.80 -18.80
CA ASP A 300 -8.87 -22.81 -17.41
C ASP A 300 -7.80 -23.37 -16.46
N VAL A 301 -7.12 -24.47 -16.84
CA VAL A 301 -6.04 -25.07 -16.04
C VAL A 301 -4.93 -24.05 -15.79
N PHE A 302 -4.40 -23.42 -16.85
CA PHE A 302 -3.31 -22.47 -16.70
C PHE A 302 -3.73 -21.19 -15.99
N LEU A 303 -4.97 -20.72 -16.15
CA LEU A 303 -5.49 -19.60 -15.38
C LEU A 303 -5.49 -19.93 -13.88
N ILE A 304 -6.03 -21.09 -13.50
CA ILE A 304 -6.05 -21.58 -12.12
C ILE A 304 -4.61 -21.70 -11.61
N VAL A 305 -3.78 -22.52 -12.24
CA VAL A 305 -2.41 -22.79 -11.76
C VAL A 305 -1.61 -21.49 -11.65
N PHE A 306 -1.62 -20.63 -12.68
CA PHE A 306 -0.79 -19.44 -12.66
C PHE A 306 -1.28 -18.40 -11.64
N PHE A 307 -2.53 -17.95 -11.73
CA PHE A 307 -3.01 -16.83 -10.90
C PHE A 307 -3.30 -17.26 -9.46
N ILE A 308 -3.75 -18.50 -9.24
CA ILE A 308 -3.98 -18.98 -7.88
C ILE A 308 -2.65 -19.20 -7.16
N THR A 309 -1.65 -19.86 -7.78
CA THR A 309 -0.34 -20.03 -7.14
C THR A 309 0.29 -18.68 -6.81
N ASN A 310 0.26 -17.73 -7.75
CA ASN A 310 0.78 -16.39 -7.50
C ASN A 310 -0.01 -15.63 -6.41
N SER A 311 -1.32 -15.82 -6.34
CA SER A 311 -2.13 -15.22 -5.26
C SER A 311 -1.80 -15.73 -3.87
N VAL A 312 -1.38 -17.00 -3.76
CA VAL A 312 -0.97 -17.60 -2.48
C VAL A 312 0.44 -17.14 -2.08
N LEU A 313 1.33 -17.04 -3.06
CA LEU A 313 2.73 -16.66 -2.84
C LEU A 313 2.92 -15.15 -2.58
N HIS A 314 1.99 -14.32 -3.02
CA HIS A 314 2.09 -12.86 -2.92
C HIS A 314 0.74 -12.24 -2.56
N ILE A 315 0.66 -11.59 -1.38
CA ILE A 315 -0.55 -10.88 -0.92
C ILE A 315 -1.08 -9.93 -2.00
N ARG A 316 -0.20 -9.21 -2.69
CA ARG A 316 -0.58 -8.23 -3.73
C ARG A 316 -1.27 -8.83 -4.97
N LEU A 317 -1.16 -10.14 -5.18
CA LEU A 317 -1.72 -10.82 -6.35
C LEU A 317 -3.04 -11.56 -6.06
N ASP A 318 -3.52 -11.46 -4.83
CA ASP A 318 -4.75 -12.09 -4.36
C ASP A 318 -5.97 -11.77 -5.21
N ILE A 319 -6.11 -10.52 -5.65
CA ILE A 319 -7.25 -10.09 -6.45
C ILE A 319 -7.34 -10.79 -7.80
N TYR A 320 -6.20 -11.02 -8.46
CA TYR A 320 -6.20 -11.73 -9.74
C TYR A 320 -6.61 -13.18 -9.52
N GLY A 321 -6.11 -13.83 -8.45
CA GLY A 321 -6.55 -15.15 -8.02
C GLY A 321 -8.05 -15.21 -7.70
N GLY A 322 -8.58 -14.18 -7.04
CA GLY A 322 -10.00 -14.01 -6.75
C GLY A 322 -10.85 -13.90 -8.01
N ILE A 323 -10.49 -13.00 -8.93
CA ILE A 323 -11.17 -12.82 -10.23
C ILE A 323 -11.19 -14.13 -11.03
N ILE A 324 -10.07 -14.83 -11.11
CA ILE A 324 -9.95 -16.08 -11.87
C ILE A 324 -10.72 -17.22 -11.19
N SER A 325 -10.57 -17.40 -9.88
CA SER A 325 -11.32 -18.42 -9.12
C SER A 325 -12.82 -18.22 -9.27
N SER A 326 -13.26 -16.97 -9.26
CA SER A 326 -14.65 -16.59 -9.49
C SER A 326 -15.13 -16.91 -10.90
N TYR A 327 -14.33 -16.59 -11.92
CA TYR A 327 -14.64 -16.94 -13.29
C TYR A 327 -14.84 -18.46 -13.45
N VAL A 328 -13.91 -19.26 -12.93
CA VAL A 328 -13.96 -20.73 -13.00
C VAL A 328 -15.21 -21.25 -12.29
N LEU A 329 -15.44 -20.82 -11.04
CA LEU A 329 -16.61 -21.26 -10.29
C LEU A 329 -17.92 -20.96 -11.02
N LEU A 330 -18.06 -19.75 -11.56
CA LEU A 330 -19.29 -19.33 -12.22
C LEU A 330 -19.49 -20.01 -13.56
N LYS A 331 -18.42 -20.22 -14.34
CA LYS A 331 -18.45 -20.99 -15.60
C LYS A 331 -18.96 -22.42 -15.34
N LEU A 332 -18.55 -23.02 -14.23
CA LEU A 332 -18.78 -24.44 -13.94
C LEU A 332 -20.08 -24.73 -13.20
N PHE A 333 -20.46 -23.88 -12.26
CA PHE A 333 -21.56 -24.15 -11.32
C PHE A 333 -22.81 -23.30 -11.54
N SER A 334 -22.83 -22.40 -12.53
CA SER A 334 -23.99 -21.52 -12.77
C SER A 334 -25.33 -22.25 -12.79
N SER A 335 -25.42 -23.42 -13.44
CA SER A 335 -26.67 -24.20 -13.55
C SER A 335 -27.04 -24.97 -12.28
N GLN A 336 -26.06 -25.37 -11.49
CA GLN A 336 -26.25 -26.12 -10.24
C GLN A 336 -26.62 -25.17 -9.10
N LEU A 337 -25.99 -23.98 -9.07
CA LEU A 337 -26.27 -22.94 -8.09
C LEU A 337 -27.71 -22.43 -8.16
N GLU A 338 -28.33 -22.44 -9.35
CA GLU A 338 -29.74 -22.10 -9.50
C GLU A 338 -30.66 -23.07 -8.73
N LYS A 339 -30.29 -24.35 -8.68
CA LYS A 339 -31.07 -25.46 -8.12
C LYS A 339 -30.91 -25.64 -6.60
N LEU A 340 -29.91 -25.00 -5.99
CA LEU A 340 -29.69 -25.08 -4.53
C LEU A 340 -30.83 -24.39 -3.76
N LYS A 341 -31.66 -25.18 -3.05
CA LYS A 341 -32.80 -24.68 -2.25
C LYS A 341 -32.36 -23.73 -1.12
N TYR A 342 -31.16 -23.93 -0.58
CA TYR A 342 -30.58 -23.16 0.55
C TYR A 342 -29.53 -22.13 0.15
N LYS A 343 -29.51 -21.71 -1.13
CA LYS A 343 -28.53 -20.75 -1.68
C LYS A 343 -28.43 -19.43 -0.89
N ILE A 344 -29.53 -18.93 -0.34
CA ILE A 344 -29.56 -17.74 0.52
C ILE A 344 -28.85 -18.02 1.87
N LEU A 345 -29.08 -19.19 2.48
CA LEU A 345 -28.45 -19.54 3.75
C LEU A 345 -26.94 -19.70 3.60
N PHE A 346 -26.50 -20.39 2.54
CA PHE A 346 -25.08 -20.57 2.24
C PHE A 346 -24.38 -19.25 1.92
N THR A 347 -25.10 -18.34 1.27
CA THR A 347 -24.64 -16.96 1.13
C THR A 347 -24.46 -16.29 2.47
N LEU A 348 -25.48 -16.31 3.33
CA LEU A 348 -25.45 -15.61 4.60
C LEU A 348 -24.30 -16.15 5.47
N LEU A 349 -24.01 -17.44 5.38
CA LEU A 349 -22.83 -18.07 6.02
C LEU A 349 -21.49 -17.53 5.51
N PHE A 350 -21.40 -17.05 4.27
CA PHE A 350 -20.19 -16.40 3.73
C PHE A 350 -20.19 -14.88 3.94
N LEU A 351 -21.33 -14.21 3.76
CA LEU A 351 -21.46 -12.76 3.88
C LEU A 351 -21.40 -12.29 5.34
N ILE A 352 -22.00 -13.01 6.30
CA ILE A 352 -22.05 -12.58 7.70
C ILE A 352 -20.65 -12.53 8.33
N PRO A 353 -19.79 -13.57 8.21
CA PRO A 353 -18.43 -13.49 8.76
C PRO A 353 -17.57 -12.45 8.05
N VAL A 354 -17.65 -12.37 6.72
CA VAL A 354 -16.94 -11.35 5.94
C VAL A 354 -17.39 -9.96 6.40
N TYR A 355 -18.69 -9.70 6.49
CA TYR A 355 -19.24 -8.43 6.94
C TYR A 355 -18.95 -8.15 8.42
N TYR A 356 -18.96 -9.15 9.29
CA TYR A 356 -18.56 -9.00 10.69
C TYR A 356 -17.09 -8.60 10.81
N ILE A 357 -16.19 -9.26 10.08
CA ILE A 357 -14.76 -8.91 10.07
C ILE A 357 -14.56 -7.51 9.48
N SER A 358 -15.26 -7.22 8.39
CA SER A 358 -15.27 -5.88 7.78
C SER A 358 -15.73 -4.85 8.79
N PHE A 359 -16.89 -5.06 9.40
CA PHE A 359 -17.49 -4.14 10.34
C PHE A 359 -16.60 -3.95 11.57
N ASN A 360 -15.87 -4.97 12.04
CA ASN A 360 -14.90 -4.82 13.13
C ASN A 360 -13.65 -4.02 12.70
N ILE A 361 -13.12 -4.24 11.50
CA ILE A 361 -12.02 -3.42 10.96
C ILE A 361 -12.48 -1.98 10.75
N LEU A 362 -13.66 -1.81 10.16
CA LEU A 362 -14.28 -0.54 9.85
C LEU A 362 -14.76 0.19 11.11
N SER A 363 -15.16 -0.49 12.18
CA SER A 363 -15.64 0.17 13.42
C SER A 363 -14.49 0.74 14.23
N ILE A 364 -13.33 0.08 14.24
CA ILE A 364 -12.09 0.59 14.83
C ILE A 364 -11.65 1.86 14.08
N GLU A 365 -11.65 1.82 12.74
CA GLU A 365 -11.25 2.96 11.90
C GLU A 365 -12.30 4.09 11.89
N PHE A 366 -13.59 3.75 11.90
CA PHE A 366 -14.68 4.71 11.99
C PHE A 366 -14.67 5.48 13.33
N PHE A 367 -14.34 4.80 14.44
CA PHE A 367 -14.11 5.44 15.73
C PHE A 367 -12.91 6.41 15.68
N ASN A 368 -11.85 6.05 14.95
CA ASN A 368 -10.70 6.94 14.72
C ASN A 368 -11.07 8.18 13.86
N ILE A 369 -12.00 8.04 12.91
CA ILE A 369 -12.45 9.13 12.00
C ILE A 369 -13.41 10.13 12.64
N ILE A 370 -14.38 9.67 13.44
CA ILE A 370 -15.29 10.57 14.18
C ILE A 370 -14.47 11.55 15.05
N ASN A 371 -13.29 11.11 15.50
CA ASN A 371 -12.35 11.90 16.28
C ASN A 371 -11.43 12.83 15.45
N ARG A 372 -11.83 13.19 14.21
CA ARG A 372 -11.23 14.22 13.32
C ARG A 372 -9.76 14.04 12.99
N ARG A 373 -9.39 12.97 12.30
CA ARG A 373 -8.00 12.76 11.93
C ARG A 373 -7.83 12.26 10.49
N TYR A 374 -7.45 13.18 9.59
CA TYR A 374 -6.94 12.86 8.27
C TYR A 374 -5.48 12.42 8.43
N TYR A 375 -5.21 11.11 8.42
CA TYR A 375 -3.87 10.60 8.71
C TYR A 375 -3.17 10.02 7.48
N ILE A 376 -2.00 10.57 7.19
CA ILE A 376 -0.89 9.79 6.68
C ILE A 376 -0.20 9.22 7.92
N THR A 377 -0.15 7.89 8.05
CA THR A 377 0.18 7.20 9.30
C THR A 377 1.61 7.42 9.80
N SER A 378 2.53 7.79 8.91
CA SER A 378 3.97 7.81 9.22
C SER A 378 4.52 9.16 9.68
N GLY A 379 3.81 10.28 9.51
CA GLY A 379 4.31 11.62 9.82
C GLY A 379 3.22 12.63 10.20
N THR A 380 3.61 13.77 10.76
CA THR A 380 2.68 14.84 11.16
C THR A 380 2.97 16.15 10.44
N VAL A 381 1.92 16.93 10.16
CA VAL A 381 2.05 18.29 9.65
C VAL A 381 2.79 19.20 10.65
N LEU A 382 2.70 18.91 11.96
CA LEU A 382 3.43 19.65 12.99
C LEU A 382 4.96 19.51 12.82
N SER A 383 5.44 18.30 12.53
CA SER A 383 6.87 18.06 12.32
C SER A 383 7.40 18.81 11.10
N THR A 384 6.65 18.83 10.01
CA THR A 384 7.04 19.52 8.79
C THR A 384 6.92 21.03 8.94
N ASN A 385 5.92 21.54 9.66
CA ASN A 385 5.82 22.95 10.04
C ASN A 385 6.99 23.39 10.91
N PHE A 386 7.44 22.56 11.86
CA PHE A 386 8.64 22.84 12.63
C PHE A 386 9.88 22.96 11.73
N VAL A 387 10.06 22.05 10.77
CA VAL A 387 11.17 22.13 9.80
C VAL A 387 11.08 23.40 8.95
N LYS A 388 9.90 23.72 8.39
CA LYS A 388 9.66 24.92 7.57
C LYS A 388 9.96 26.20 8.35
N LYS A 389 9.48 26.31 9.59
CA LYS A 389 9.69 27.49 10.46
C LYS A 389 11.16 27.71 10.78
N ASN A 390 11.95 26.65 10.88
CA ASN A 390 13.36 26.69 11.23
C ASN A 390 14.28 26.45 10.01
N ILE A 391 13.77 26.68 8.79
CA ILE A 391 14.49 26.36 7.56
C ILE A 391 15.84 27.08 7.44
N ASN A 392 16.00 28.27 8.03
CA ASN A 392 17.26 29.01 8.01
C ASN A 392 18.41 28.22 8.66
N TYR A 393 18.12 27.41 9.69
CA TYR A 393 19.09 26.52 10.32
C TYR A 393 19.22 25.19 9.58
N PHE A 394 18.11 24.70 9.00
CA PHE A 394 18.07 23.36 8.44
C PHE A 394 18.41 23.29 6.95
N LYS A 395 18.36 24.38 6.18
CA LYS A 395 18.42 24.37 4.70
C LYS A 395 19.57 23.52 4.16
N ASN A 396 20.76 23.67 4.75
CA ASN A 396 21.98 23.01 4.29
C ASN A 396 22.25 21.63 4.92
N LEU A 397 21.45 21.21 5.91
CA LEU A 397 21.64 19.94 6.60
C LEU A 397 21.20 18.77 5.73
N LYS A 398 21.94 17.66 5.69
CA LYS A 398 21.48 16.41 5.07
C LYS A 398 20.50 15.72 5.99
N MET A 399 19.23 15.67 5.58
CA MET A 399 18.15 15.08 6.36
C MET A 399 17.98 13.60 6.03
N TYR A 400 18.08 12.76 7.05
CA TYR A 400 17.58 11.40 7.03
C TYR A 400 16.08 11.35 7.31
N ASN A 401 15.42 10.41 6.63
CA ASN A 401 14.09 9.93 6.96
C ASN A 401 14.00 8.44 6.63
N GLY A 402 13.07 7.74 7.27
CA GLY A 402 12.81 6.34 6.94
C GLY A 402 11.98 6.13 5.68
N TRP A 403 11.98 4.90 5.18
CA TRP A 403 11.25 4.47 3.98
C TRP A 403 9.78 4.92 4.00
N ASN A 404 9.05 4.60 5.09
CA ASN A 404 7.61 4.82 5.19
C ASN A 404 7.17 6.29 5.31
N ILE A 405 8.06 7.22 5.66
CA ILE A 405 7.73 8.66 5.82
C ILE A 405 8.30 9.50 4.67
N GLY A 406 9.13 8.92 3.80
CA GLY A 406 9.78 9.63 2.71
C GLY A 406 8.82 10.28 1.73
N GLY A 407 7.78 9.54 1.32
CA GLY A 407 6.74 10.09 0.44
C GLY A 407 6.07 11.32 1.08
N PHE A 408 5.58 11.19 2.30
CA PHE A 408 4.98 12.31 3.07
C PHE A 408 5.90 13.53 3.15
N LEU A 409 7.16 13.36 3.58
CA LEU A 409 8.11 14.45 3.72
C LEU A 409 8.45 15.09 2.37
N SER A 410 8.53 14.31 1.30
CA SER A 410 8.79 14.85 -0.04
C SER A 410 7.69 15.81 -0.51
N TRP A 411 6.44 15.54 -0.13
CA TRP A 411 5.29 16.39 -0.42
C TRP A 411 5.26 17.63 0.45
N GLU A 412 5.31 17.42 1.76
CA GLU A 412 5.17 18.51 2.72
C GLU A 412 6.37 19.45 2.71
N LEU A 413 7.58 18.95 2.46
CA LEU A 413 8.81 19.74 2.40
C LEU A 413 9.23 20.05 0.96
N TYR A 414 8.34 19.89 -0.01
CA TYR A 414 8.61 20.20 -1.41
C TYR A 414 9.12 21.64 -1.57
N GLY A 415 10.27 21.81 -2.22
CA GLY A 415 10.94 23.10 -2.38
C GLY A 415 11.71 23.61 -1.15
N TYR A 416 11.51 23.02 0.03
CA TYR A 416 12.24 23.35 1.26
C TYR A 416 13.42 22.40 1.48
N LYS A 417 13.18 21.08 1.39
CA LYS A 417 14.18 20.07 1.72
C LYS A 417 13.96 18.76 0.97
N LYS A 418 15.06 18.19 0.45
CA LYS A 418 15.08 16.87 -0.19
C LYS A 418 15.08 15.76 0.86
N THR A 419 14.50 14.61 0.52
CA THR A 419 14.44 13.42 1.38
C THR A 419 15.68 12.53 1.20
N PHE A 420 15.89 11.62 2.15
CA PHE A 420 16.94 10.61 2.10
C PHE A 420 16.55 9.44 1.19
N MET A 421 15.33 8.95 1.35
CA MET A 421 14.73 7.89 0.55
C MET A 421 13.20 7.97 0.63
N ASP A 422 12.51 7.22 -0.22
CA ASP A 422 11.07 6.99 -0.21
C ASP A 422 10.77 5.61 -0.84
N GLY A 423 9.50 5.29 -1.10
CA GLY A 423 9.09 3.97 -1.58
C GLY A 423 9.44 3.61 -3.02
N ARG A 424 10.13 4.48 -3.78
CA ARG A 424 10.50 4.20 -5.16
C ARG A 424 11.58 3.10 -5.25
N TYR A 425 11.48 2.27 -6.28
CA TYR A 425 12.38 1.14 -6.53
C TYR A 425 13.87 1.51 -6.62
N ILE A 426 14.21 2.77 -6.94
CA ILE A 426 15.59 3.26 -7.04
C ILE A 426 16.37 3.24 -5.70
N PHE A 427 15.67 3.01 -4.57
CA PHE A 427 16.24 2.90 -3.22
C PHE A 427 16.35 1.45 -2.71
N THR A 428 15.99 0.44 -3.50
CA THR A 428 16.02 -0.98 -3.09
C THR A 428 17.42 -1.47 -2.70
N ASP A 429 18.49 -0.85 -3.23
CA ASP A 429 19.88 -1.10 -2.84
C ASP A 429 20.24 -0.60 -1.43
N MET A 430 19.48 0.34 -0.88
CA MET A 430 19.70 0.94 0.44
C MET A 430 18.79 0.34 1.53
N LEU A 431 17.80 -0.48 1.16
CA LEU A 431 16.74 -0.93 2.05
C LEU A 431 17.25 -1.79 3.22
N GLU A 432 18.12 -2.75 2.95
CA GLU A 432 18.68 -3.64 3.98
C GLU A 432 19.51 -2.87 5.01
N GLU A 433 20.40 -2.00 4.54
CA GLU A 433 21.24 -1.18 5.40
C GLU A 433 20.41 -0.21 6.26
N HIS A 434 19.40 0.41 5.66
CA HIS A 434 18.43 1.26 6.34
C HIS A 434 17.68 0.51 7.45
N LEU A 435 17.17 -0.68 7.15
CA LEU A 435 16.46 -1.50 8.13
C LEU A 435 17.39 -1.92 9.28
N LYS A 436 18.63 -2.31 8.97
CA LYS A 436 19.63 -2.65 9.98
C LYS A 436 19.93 -1.46 10.90
N ALA A 437 20.12 -0.26 10.34
CA ALA A 437 20.37 0.95 11.11
C ALA A 437 19.24 1.30 12.09
N ASN A 438 17.99 1.00 11.76
CA ASN A 438 16.84 1.29 12.63
C ASN A 438 16.50 0.15 13.62
N SER A 439 16.85 -1.09 13.29
CA SER A 439 16.43 -2.28 14.05
C SER A 439 17.54 -2.92 14.88
N THR A 440 18.78 -2.51 14.69
CA THR A 440 19.96 -3.07 15.37
C THR A 440 20.67 -2.02 16.20
N LYS A 441 20.87 -2.31 17.48
CA LYS A 441 21.49 -1.40 18.46
C LYS A 441 22.93 -1.07 18.05
N GLY A 442 23.26 0.21 18.01
CA GLY A 442 24.62 0.70 17.73
C GLY A 442 24.98 0.76 16.24
N GLU A 443 24.08 0.39 15.34
CA GLU A 443 24.32 0.49 13.89
C GLU A 443 23.94 1.87 13.34
N TRP A 444 23.06 2.62 14.01
CA TRP A 444 22.65 3.97 13.59
C TRP A 444 23.83 4.93 13.37
N GLU A 445 24.79 4.98 14.30
CA GLU A 445 25.91 5.92 14.20
C GLU A 445 26.78 5.63 12.97
N LYS A 446 27.11 4.36 12.73
CA LYS A 446 27.89 3.94 11.55
C LYS A 446 27.17 4.31 10.26
N PHE A 447 25.85 4.10 10.23
CA PHE A 447 25.00 4.46 9.10
C PHE A 447 24.97 5.97 8.87
N ALA A 448 24.73 6.74 9.93
CA ALA A 448 24.69 8.19 9.85
C ALA A 448 26.02 8.80 9.42
N ASP A 449 27.14 8.25 9.89
CA ASP A 449 28.49 8.67 9.49
C ASP A 449 28.76 8.33 8.01
N LYS A 450 28.39 7.13 7.56
CA LYS A 450 28.56 6.71 6.15
C LYS A 450 27.88 7.65 5.16
N TYR A 451 26.66 8.10 5.47
CA TYR A 451 25.88 8.99 4.60
C TYR A 451 26.06 10.49 4.93
N ASP A 452 26.90 10.82 5.93
CA ASP A 452 27.09 12.19 6.44
C ASP A 452 25.75 12.86 6.76
N ILE A 453 24.92 12.19 7.56
CA ILE A 453 23.58 12.66 7.94
C ILE A 453 23.70 13.71 9.03
N ASP A 454 23.15 14.91 8.82
CA ASP A 454 23.21 16.02 9.78
C ASP A 454 21.95 16.15 10.65
N MET A 455 20.79 15.74 10.13
CA MET A 455 19.53 15.68 10.88
C MET A 455 18.76 14.42 10.53
N ALA A 456 17.92 13.92 11.44
CA ALA A 456 17.11 12.74 11.21
C ALA A 456 15.68 12.96 11.69
N VAL A 457 14.72 12.60 10.83
CA VAL A 457 13.29 12.53 11.15
C VAL A 457 12.94 11.06 11.32
N PHE A 458 12.63 10.67 12.55
CA PHE A 458 12.23 9.31 12.89
C PHE A 458 10.72 9.25 13.09
N SER A 459 10.08 8.24 12.49
CA SER A 459 8.72 7.85 12.87
C SER A 459 8.75 7.06 14.18
N LEU A 460 7.83 7.37 15.07
CA LEU A 460 7.54 6.67 16.31
C LEU A 460 6.30 5.80 16.06
N SER A 461 6.40 4.50 16.31
CA SER A 461 5.25 3.60 16.27
C SER A 461 4.46 3.68 17.56
N ASN A 462 3.17 3.33 17.56
CA ASN A 462 2.42 3.18 18.82
C ASN A 462 2.98 2.01 19.66
N ASP A 463 3.51 0.98 19.00
CA ASP A 463 4.22 -0.15 19.62
C ASP A 463 5.73 0.13 19.61
N VAL A 464 6.17 1.20 20.25
CA VAL A 464 7.62 1.41 20.41
C VAL A 464 8.16 0.24 21.22
N LYS A 465 9.02 -0.58 20.62
CA LYS A 465 9.71 -1.66 21.36
C LYS A 465 10.31 -1.09 22.62
N GLN A 466 10.03 -1.72 23.75
CA GLN A 466 10.52 -1.26 25.05
C GLN A 466 11.61 -2.19 25.57
N GLU A 467 12.64 -1.61 26.18
CA GLU A 467 13.66 -2.31 26.94
C GLU A 467 13.46 -2.02 28.43
N PHE A 468 13.58 -3.03 29.28
CA PHE A 468 13.42 -2.88 30.73
C PHE A 468 14.75 -2.56 31.41
N TYR A 469 14.72 -1.62 32.34
CA TYR A 469 15.86 -1.17 33.11
C TYR A 469 15.55 -1.26 34.60
N VAL A 470 16.59 -1.54 35.39
CA VAL A 470 16.52 -1.53 36.85
C VAL A 470 17.56 -0.56 37.37
N ARG A 471 17.15 0.34 38.25
CA ARG A 471 18.05 1.29 38.92
C ARG A 471 17.89 1.21 40.42
N LYS A 472 18.99 1.01 41.13
CA LYS A 472 19.02 0.92 42.58
C LYS A 472 19.23 2.30 43.19
N ILE A 473 18.27 2.75 43.99
CA ILE A 473 18.31 4.03 44.70
C ILE A 473 18.01 3.74 46.17
N ASN A 474 18.88 4.16 47.09
CA ASN A 474 18.70 3.97 48.54
C ASN A 474 18.31 2.53 48.94
N LYS A 475 18.96 1.54 48.32
CA LYS A 475 18.72 0.08 48.51
C LYS A 475 17.39 -0.46 47.98
N LYS A 476 16.52 0.36 47.38
CA LYS A 476 15.31 -0.09 46.66
C LYS A 476 15.60 -0.15 45.16
N ASP A 477 15.08 -1.20 44.52
CA ASP A 477 15.18 -1.38 43.06
C ASP A 477 13.96 -0.76 42.39
N TYR A 478 14.20 0.18 41.48
CA TYR A 478 13.17 0.81 40.68
C TYR A 478 13.24 0.28 39.25
N ARG A 479 12.12 -0.26 38.77
CA ARG A 479 12.00 -0.82 37.43
C ARG A 479 11.26 0.16 36.55
N PHE A 480 11.78 0.38 35.35
CA PHE A 480 11.15 1.25 34.35
C PHE A 480 11.50 0.75 32.96
N SER A 481 10.67 1.06 31.97
CA SER A 481 10.96 0.72 30.59
C SER A 481 11.38 1.97 29.81
N ARG A 482 12.15 1.75 28.74
CA ARG A 482 12.60 2.81 27.85
C ARG A 482 12.37 2.43 26.40
N PRO A 483 12.06 3.41 25.53
CA PRO A 483 11.99 3.20 24.10
C PRO A 483 13.28 2.65 23.50
N TYR A 484 13.16 1.71 22.55
CA TYR A 484 14.30 1.08 21.86
C TYR A 484 15.24 2.08 21.19
N TYR A 485 14.70 3.18 20.63
CA TYR A 485 15.52 4.19 19.97
C TYR A 485 16.55 4.82 20.92
N TYR A 486 16.32 4.79 22.24
CA TYR A 486 17.27 5.28 23.22
C TYR A 486 18.60 4.50 23.19
N GLY A 487 18.53 3.18 23.00
CA GLY A 487 19.71 2.35 22.88
C GLY A 487 20.46 2.54 21.56
N ASN A 488 19.80 3.13 20.55
CA ASN A 488 20.33 3.25 19.19
C ASN A 488 20.89 4.65 18.89
N ILE A 489 20.27 5.71 19.42
CA ILE A 489 20.68 7.10 19.17
C ILE A 489 21.62 7.59 20.28
N ASN A 490 22.81 8.05 19.90
CA ASN A 490 23.73 8.67 20.85
C ASN A 490 23.37 10.14 21.11
N PHE A 491 22.61 10.43 22.17
CA PHE A 491 22.21 11.79 22.53
C PHE A 491 23.36 12.73 22.95
N ALA A 492 24.58 12.21 23.14
CA ALA A 492 25.77 13.05 23.29
C ALA A 492 26.20 13.68 21.95
N LYS A 493 25.92 13.03 20.82
CA LYS A 493 26.16 13.55 19.47
C LYS A 493 24.92 14.21 18.86
N TRP A 494 23.73 13.70 19.19
CA TRP A 494 22.46 14.14 18.63
C TRP A 494 21.61 14.89 19.65
N ALA A 495 21.16 16.09 19.29
CA ALA A 495 20.20 16.86 20.06
C ALA A 495 18.78 16.58 19.56
N LEU A 496 17.86 16.26 20.48
CA LEU A 496 16.43 16.18 20.18
C LEU A 496 15.86 17.60 20.18
N VAL A 497 15.33 18.05 19.04
CA VAL A 497 14.87 19.45 18.88
C VAL A 497 13.37 19.56 18.65
N TYR A 498 12.71 18.45 18.35
CA TYR A 498 11.27 18.37 18.17
C TYR A 498 10.78 16.94 18.40
N PHE A 499 9.59 16.80 18.97
CA PHE A 499 8.85 15.53 18.95
C PHE A 499 7.35 15.74 19.15
N ASP A 500 6.58 14.80 18.65
CA ASP A 500 5.16 14.61 18.91
C ASP A 500 4.86 13.11 19.06
N LYS A 501 3.59 12.71 19.08
CA LYS A 501 3.19 11.30 19.24
C LYS A 501 3.71 10.39 18.12
N ARG A 502 4.05 10.90 16.94
CA ARG A 502 4.40 10.05 15.78
C ARG A 502 5.78 10.30 15.22
N THR A 503 6.42 11.40 15.59
CA THR A 503 7.67 11.82 14.99
C THR A 503 8.60 12.42 16.02
N MET A 504 9.90 12.22 15.80
CA MET A 504 10.92 12.99 16.47
C MET A 504 11.97 13.47 15.47
N ILE A 505 12.52 14.65 15.73
CA ILE A 505 13.58 15.24 14.91
C ILE A 505 14.80 15.44 15.79
N VAL A 506 15.90 14.80 15.38
CA VAL A 506 17.22 14.97 15.99
C VAL A 506 18.17 15.64 15.01
N VAL A 507 19.11 16.40 15.54
CA VAL A 507 20.14 17.12 14.77
C VAL A 507 21.51 16.84 15.38
N ARG A 508 22.54 16.73 14.56
CA ARG A 508 23.92 16.62 15.03
C ARG A 508 24.35 17.93 15.68
N ARG A 509 24.90 17.84 16.89
CA ARG A 509 25.27 19.01 17.69
C ARG A 509 26.37 19.85 17.04
N ASP A 510 27.29 19.22 16.34
CA ASP A 510 28.40 19.86 15.62
C ASP A 510 27.99 20.47 14.27
N ARG A 511 26.74 20.25 13.83
CA ARG A 511 26.20 20.73 12.55
C ARG A 511 25.19 21.87 12.71
N ILE A 512 24.86 22.26 13.92
CA ILE A 512 23.83 23.27 14.18
C ILE A 512 24.29 24.31 15.20
N GLY A 513 23.76 25.53 15.08
CA GLY A 513 24.10 26.65 15.96
C GLY A 513 23.74 26.39 17.43
N ILE A 514 24.62 26.82 18.34
CA ILE A 514 24.42 26.73 19.80
C ILE A 514 23.21 27.57 20.24
N ASP A 515 22.99 28.70 19.59
CA ASP A 515 21.83 29.56 19.74
C ASP A 515 20.52 28.80 19.45
N PHE A 516 20.48 28.05 18.36
CA PHE A 516 19.32 27.22 18.04
C PHE A 516 19.06 26.14 19.09
N LEU A 517 20.12 25.44 19.53
CA LEU A 517 20.00 24.37 20.53
C LEU A 517 19.53 24.89 21.88
N LYS A 518 20.02 26.05 22.32
CA LYS A 518 19.63 26.68 23.59
C LYS A 518 18.12 26.84 23.71
N ASP A 519 17.46 27.17 22.60
CA ASP A 519 16.02 27.45 22.59
C ASP A 519 15.19 26.22 22.22
N ASN A 520 15.74 25.23 21.50
CA ASN A 520 14.94 24.13 20.93
C ASN A 520 15.27 22.74 21.46
N GLU A 521 16.44 22.54 22.06
CA GLU A 521 16.83 21.22 22.53
C GLU A 521 16.02 20.77 23.75
N TYR A 522 15.45 19.57 23.67
CA TYR A 522 14.90 18.81 24.79
C TYR A 522 15.96 17.83 25.30
N VAL A 523 16.52 18.12 26.47
CA VAL A 523 17.52 17.29 27.14
C VAL A 523 16.83 16.20 27.96
N PHE A 524 15.78 16.56 28.71
CA PHE A 524 15.09 15.64 29.61
C PHE A 524 13.87 14.98 28.98
N LEU A 525 13.03 15.77 28.29
CA LEU A 525 11.83 15.25 27.65
C LEU A 525 12.21 14.46 26.40
N LYS A 526 12.00 13.14 26.44
CA LYS A 526 12.13 12.24 25.30
C LYS A 526 10.80 11.51 25.09
N PRO A 527 10.29 11.40 23.85
CA PRO A 527 8.97 10.84 23.60
C PRO A 527 8.87 9.38 24.07
N TYR A 528 7.84 9.06 24.86
CA TYR A 528 7.62 7.71 25.42
C TYR A 528 8.66 7.23 26.45
N ASP A 529 9.58 8.09 26.93
CA ASP A 529 10.57 7.78 27.98
C ASP A 529 10.27 8.59 29.26
N PHE A 530 8.98 8.72 29.60
CA PHE A 530 8.51 9.64 30.64
C PHE A 530 8.70 9.09 32.06
N ASP A 531 8.58 7.77 32.26
CA ASP A 531 8.76 7.12 33.57
C ASP A 531 10.17 7.36 34.15
N ARG A 532 11.16 7.46 33.26
CA ARG A 532 12.54 7.81 33.59
C ARG A 532 12.65 9.16 34.31
N LEU A 533 11.79 10.12 33.98
CA LEU A 533 11.85 11.47 34.57
C LEU A 533 11.76 11.41 36.09
N TYR A 534 10.85 10.58 36.61
CA TYR A 534 10.68 10.36 38.04
C TYR A 534 11.94 9.75 38.66
N ILE A 535 12.52 8.73 38.02
CA ILE A 535 13.77 8.09 38.46
C ILE A 535 14.92 9.10 38.54
N ASP A 536 15.06 9.96 37.55
CA ASP A 536 16.12 10.99 37.55
C ASP A 536 15.92 12.00 38.68
N THR A 537 14.70 12.41 38.98
CA THR A 537 14.41 13.36 40.08
C THR A 537 14.68 12.79 41.46
N MET A 538 14.59 11.47 41.63
CA MET A 538 14.97 10.79 42.89
C MET A 538 16.49 10.82 43.12
N ILE A 539 17.28 10.94 42.06
CA ILE A 539 18.74 10.91 42.11
C ILE A 539 19.28 12.31 42.30
N ASP A 540 18.76 13.27 41.54
CA ASP A 540 19.05 14.68 41.75
C ASP A 540 17.78 15.52 41.61
N LYS A 541 17.32 16.06 42.74
CA LYS A 541 16.17 16.95 42.79
C LYS A 541 16.34 18.22 41.96
N LYS A 542 17.58 18.62 41.62
CA LYS A 542 17.83 19.79 40.75
C LYS A 542 17.25 19.62 39.34
N TYR A 543 17.07 18.38 38.87
CA TYR A 543 16.47 18.11 37.57
C TYR A 543 15.01 18.54 37.48
N VAL A 544 14.27 18.56 38.61
CA VAL A 544 12.87 18.99 38.67
C VAL A 544 12.67 20.37 38.03
N LYS A 545 13.56 21.33 38.34
CA LYS A 545 13.48 22.69 37.78
C LYS A 545 13.69 22.72 36.26
N GLN A 546 14.60 21.88 35.75
CA GLN A 546 14.93 21.81 34.33
C GLN A 546 13.83 21.10 33.53
N ILE A 547 13.30 19.99 34.07
CA ILE A 547 12.15 19.26 33.50
C ILE A 547 10.93 20.18 33.39
N LYS A 548 10.58 20.90 34.47
CA LYS A 548 9.48 21.89 34.46
C LYS A 548 9.66 22.94 33.36
N LYS A 549 10.88 23.45 33.16
CA LYS A 549 11.17 24.44 32.11
C LYS A 549 10.94 23.86 30.70
N GLU A 550 11.37 22.63 30.45
CA GLU A 550 11.12 21.97 29.17
C GLU A 550 9.64 21.69 28.93
N ILE A 551 8.90 21.28 29.97
CA ILE A 551 7.45 21.05 29.90
C ILE A 551 6.73 22.34 29.52
N VAL A 552 6.99 23.45 30.24
CA VAL A 552 6.36 24.75 29.94
C VAL A 552 6.65 25.16 28.50
N ARG A 553 7.89 24.97 28.02
CA ARG A 553 8.26 25.27 26.62
C ARG A 553 7.55 24.36 25.62
N TYR A 554 7.37 23.09 25.93
CA TYR A 554 6.65 22.15 25.05
C TYR A 554 5.17 22.54 24.96
N VAL A 555 4.51 22.69 26.10
CA VAL A 555 3.08 23.02 26.19
C VAL A 555 2.84 24.38 25.55
N SER A 556 3.68 25.39 25.78
CA SER A 556 3.49 26.72 25.14
C SER A 556 3.57 26.68 23.61
N ARG A 557 4.25 25.68 23.02
CA ARG A 557 4.38 25.51 21.57
C ARG A 557 3.27 24.67 20.96
N TYR A 558 2.74 23.70 21.69
CA TYR A 558 1.91 22.63 21.14
C TYR A 558 0.59 22.41 21.90
N ASN A 559 0.21 23.30 22.82
CA ASN A 559 -1.06 23.19 23.52
C ASN A 559 -2.25 23.21 22.54
N GLY A 560 -3.22 22.33 22.75
CA GLY A 560 -4.38 22.17 21.86
C GLY A 560 -4.10 21.37 20.58
N GLU A 561 -2.86 20.98 20.31
CA GLU A 561 -2.52 20.15 19.15
C GLU A 561 -2.76 18.66 19.45
N PRO A 562 -3.62 17.95 18.69
CA PRO A 562 -4.01 16.56 18.99
C PRO A 562 -2.86 15.55 18.99
N GLU A 563 -1.85 15.79 18.14
CA GLU A 563 -0.67 14.93 18.02
C GLU A 563 0.39 15.23 19.09
N SER A 564 0.22 16.27 19.91
CA SER A 564 1.18 16.63 20.96
C SER A 564 0.99 15.80 22.24
N PHE A 565 2.02 15.82 23.11
CA PHE A 565 1.95 15.29 24.47
C PHE A 565 1.47 16.32 25.52
N SER A 566 0.89 17.45 25.10
CA SER A 566 0.58 18.56 26.00
C SER A 566 -0.32 18.14 27.17
N ASP A 567 -1.35 17.35 26.91
CA ASP A 567 -2.28 16.85 27.96
C ASP A 567 -1.54 16.03 29.01
N LEU A 568 -0.67 15.12 28.59
CA LEU A 568 0.15 14.30 29.49
C LEU A 568 1.12 15.17 30.32
N PHE A 569 1.73 16.16 29.68
CA PHE A 569 2.70 17.03 30.37
C PHE A 569 2.09 17.95 31.41
N VAL A 570 0.80 18.24 31.36
CA VAL A 570 0.11 18.92 32.47
C VAL A 570 0.15 18.06 33.75
N TYR A 571 -0.11 16.76 33.64
CA TYR A 571 -0.04 15.83 34.77
C TYR A 571 1.40 15.66 35.27
N ILE A 572 2.35 15.44 34.37
CA ILE A 572 3.76 15.31 34.76
C ILE A 572 4.26 16.61 35.43
N PHE A 573 3.83 17.78 34.96
CA PHE A 573 4.19 19.05 35.60
C PHE A 573 3.66 19.15 37.04
N GLN A 574 2.42 18.70 37.27
CA GLN A 574 1.84 18.63 38.61
C GLN A 574 2.65 17.68 39.51
N ASP A 575 3.02 16.50 39.01
CA ASP A 575 3.87 15.57 39.74
C ASP A 575 5.24 16.18 40.09
N MET A 576 5.85 16.93 39.15
CA MET A 576 7.11 17.64 39.42
C MET A 576 6.97 18.68 40.55
N ILE A 577 5.83 19.34 40.69
CA ILE A 577 5.53 20.22 41.84
C ILE A 577 5.45 19.40 43.13
N ASP A 578 4.82 18.23 43.09
CA ASP A 578 4.68 17.39 44.26
C ASP A 578 6.01 16.76 44.69
N ILE A 579 6.88 16.41 43.75
CA ILE A 579 8.26 15.98 44.02
C ILE A 579 9.06 17.10 44.69
N GLU A 580 8.94 18.33 44.20
CA GLU A 580 9.59 19.51 44.79
C GLU A 580 9.12 19.76 46.23
N LYS A 581 7.84 19.53 46.51
CA LYS A 581 7.22 19.67 47.83
C LYS A 581 7.41 18.44 48.74
N GLY A 582 8.01 17.36 48.24
CA GLY A 582 8.19 16.11 48.99
C GLY A 582 6.90 15.32 49.24
N ARG A 583 5.86 15.54 48.44
CA ARG A 583 4.53 14.92 48.55
C ARG A 583 4.30 13.77 47.56
N PHE A 584 5.24 13.56 46.64
CA PHE A 584 5.11 12.56 45.59
C PHE A 584 5.55 11.17 46.06
N ASN A 585 4.71 10.17 45.85
CA ASN A 585 5.05 8.76 46.01
C ASN A 585 5.06 8.09 44.63
N TYR A 586 6.13 7.36 44.31
CA TYR A 586 6.33 6.72 43.00
C TYR A 586 5.78 5.29 42.93
N GLU A 587 5.27 4.75 44.04
CA GLU A 587 4.74 3.38 44.09
C GLU A 587 3.55 3.13 43.17
#